data_AF-A0A0A7S3W0-F1
#
_entry.id   AF-A0A0A7S3W0-F1
#
_cell.length_a   1.000
_cell.length_b   1.000
_cell.length_c   1.000
_cell.angle_alpha   90.00
_cell.angle_beta   90.00
_cell.angle_gamma   90.00
#
_symmetry.space_group_name_H-M   'P 1'
#
loop_
_entity.id
_entity.type
_entity.pdbx_description
1 polymer ?
#
loop_
_entity_poly.entity_id
_entity_poly.type
_entity_poly.pdbx_seq_one_letter_code
_entity_poly.pdbx_strand_id
1 'polypeptide(L)'
;MATVTPDSIQHTAGENIIHTAQNSVDISAFKRFMINAGNRISLFASKMGITIFAAQGKVDIQAQNDELHLTGNKHVTLTSVNHEVTVSASKKLNLICGNSAIVIQPDGIKLISPGDAKALTASFNVIGPSNFKASVPELPAGASCEEQL
;
A
#
# COMPACT_ATOMS: atom_id res chain seq x y z
N MET A 1 36.00 -14.20 -6.45
CA MET A 1 36.29 -13.15 -7.44
C MET A 1 35.62 -11.88 -6.97
N ALA A 2 36.26 -10.72 -7.14
CA ALA A 2 35.69 -9.42 -6.78
C ALA A 2 35.77 -8.49 -7.99
N THR A 3 34.69 -7.74 -8.24
CA THR A 3 34.64 -6.70 -9.27
C THR A 3 34.50 -5.37 -8.56
N VAL A 4 35.52 -4.51 -8.67
CA VAL A 4 35.58 -3.20 -8.00
C VAL A 4 36.11 -2.16 -8.96
N THR A 5 35.66 -0.92 -8.83
CA THR A 5 36.07 0.23 -9.64
C THR A 5 35.80 1.52 -8.86
N PRO A 6 36.60 2.59 -9.04
CA PRO A 6 36.30 3.90 -8.47
C PRO A 6 35.06 4.56 -9.10
N ASP A 7 34.74 4.22 -10.36
CA ASP A 7 33.64 4.84 -11.11
C ASP A 7 32.40 3.92 -11.17
N SER A 8 32.15 3.23 -12.28
CA SER A 8 30.89 2.51 -12.52
C SER A 8 31.06 1.06 -12.96
N ILE A 9 30.15 0.19 -12.51
CA ILE A 9 29.94 -1.17 -13.02
C ILE A 9 28.57 -1.23 -13.71
N GLN A 10 28.52 -1.80 -14.91
CA GLN A 10 27.27 -2.09 -15.62
C GLN A 10 27.20 -3.57 -15.96
N HIS A 11 26.07 -4.20 -15.61
CA HIS A 11 25.72 -5.55 -16.04
C HIS A 11 24.54 -5.44 -17.01
N THR A 12 24.71 -5.92 -18.24
CA THR A 12 23.66 -5.96 -19.27
C THR A 12 23.69 -7.32 -19.93
N ALA A 13 22.50 -7.90 -20.15
CA ALA A 13 22.32 -9.16 -20.85
C ALA A 13 21.18 -8.98 -21.86
N GLY A 14 21.26 -9.67 -23.01
CA GLY A 14 20.14 -9.72 -23.96
C GLY A 14 18.96 -10.55 -23.45
N GLU A 15 19.22 -11.40 -22.45
CA GLU A 15 18.23 -12.26 -21.81
C GLU A 15 18.22 -11.96 -20.29
N ASN A 16 18.78 -12.85 -19.48
CA ASN A 16 18.60 -12.83 -18.03
C ASN A 16 19.90 -12.51 -17.27
N ILE A 17 19.76 -11.79 -16.14
CA ILE A 17 20.77 -11.68 -15.09
C ILE A 17 20.24 -12.43 -13.86
N ILE A 18 21.00 -13.40 -13.34
CA ILE A 18 20.61 -14.22 -12.19
C ILE A 18 21.68 -14.12 -11.11
N HIS A 19 21.28 -13.71 -9.91
CA HIS A 19 22.12 -13.69 -8.72
C HIS A 19 21.61 -14.70 -7.69
N THR A 20 22.41 -15.73 -7.41
CA THR A 20 22.09 -16.76 -6.42
C THR A 20 23.22 -16.87 -5.41
N ALA A 21 22.87 -16.87 -4.12
CA ALA A 21 23.82 -17.11 -3.04
C ALA A 21 23.24 -18.13 -2.06
N GLN A 22 24.10 -19.01 -1.54
CA GLN A 22 23.70 -20.00 -0.53
C GLN A 22 23.43 -19.35 0.83
N ASN A 23 24.10 -18.24 1.14
CA ASN A 23 23.97 -17.55 2.42
C ASN A 23 23.12 -16.28 2.32
N SER A 24 23.67 -15.22 1.71
CA SER A 24 22.99 -13.92 1.59
C SER A 24 23.36 -13.19 0.30
N VAL A 25 22.46 -12.29 -0.13
CA VAL A 25 22.72 -11.25 -1.13
C VAL A 25 22.42 -9.91 -0.47
N ASP A 26 23.44 -9.08 -0.31
CA ASP A 26 23.34 -7.77 0.33
C ASP A 26 23.60 -6.67 -0.71
N ILE A 27 22.63 -5.79 -0.92
CA ILE A 27 22.71 -4.68 -1.88
C ILE A 27 22.53 -3.38 -1.11
N SER A 28 23.46 -2.44 -1.29
CA SER A 28 23.45 -1.17 -0.58
C SER A 28 23.84 -0.04 -1.52
N ALA A 29 23.20 1.12 -1.36
CA ALA A 29 23.48 2.33 -2.11
C ALA A 29 23.47 3.55 -1.19
N PHE A 30 24.48 4.41 -1.29
CA PHE A 30 24.59 5.61 -0.45
C PHE A 30 23.60 6.71 -0.81
N LYS A 31 23.18 6.78 -2.08
CA LYS A 31 22.29 7.84 -2.58
C LYS A 31 20.90 7.33 -2.92
N ARG A 32 20.80 6.35 -3.83
CA ARG A 32 19.52 5.89 -4.36
C ARG A 32 19.59 4.42 -4.78
N PHE A 33 18.52 3.70 -4.50
CA PHE A 33 18.25 2.37 -5.02
C PHE A 33 16.93 2.43 -5.81
N MET A 34 16.95 1.97 -7.06
CA MET A 34 15.80 2.03 -7.97
C MET A 34 15.67 0.70 -8.70
N ILE A 35 14.46 0.14 -8.71
CA ILE A 35 14.12 -1.09 -9.44
C ILE A 35 12.94 -0.74 -10.33
N ASN A 36 13.10 -0.94 -11.63
CA ASN A 36 12.05 -0.80 -12.63
C ASN A 36 11.95 -2.12 -13.41
N ALA A 37 10.74 -2.57 -13.70
CA ALA A 37 10.49 -3.75 -14.52
C ALA A 37 9.34 -3.46 -15.49
N GLY A 38 9.46 -3.92 -16.73
CA GLY A 38 8.40 -3.72 -17.74
C GLY A 38 7.12 -4.51 -17.46
N ASN A 39 7.21 -5.63 -16.71
CA ASN A 39 6.09 -6.51 -16.44
C ASN A 39 5.77 -6.64 -14.94
N ARG A 40 6.70 -7.17 -14.14
CA ARG A 40 6.43 -7.47 -12.72
C ARG A 40 7.68 -7.38 -11.85
N ILE A 41 7.48 -6.87 -10.63
CA ILE A 41 8.40 -7.07 -9.51
C ILE A 41 7.73 -8.05 -8.53
N SER A 42 8.44 -9.11 -8.12
CA SER A 42 7.94 -10.09 -7.15
C SER A 42 8.95 -10.24 -6.01
N LEU A 43 8.49 -10.04 -4.77
CA LEU A 43 9.29 -10.16 -3.56
C LEU A 43 8.69 -11.24 -2.67
N PHE A 44 9.52 -12.18 -2.22
CA PHE A 44 9.07 -13.32 -1.43
C PHE A 44 10.09 -13.68 -0.36
N ALA A 45 9.61 -13.90 0.87
CA ALA A 45 10.41 -14.36 2.00
C ALA A 45 9.68 -15.51 2.71
N SER A 46 10.34 -16.66 2.86
CA SER A 46 9.71 -17.89 3.37
C SER A 46 9.72 -18.05 4.89
N LYS A 47 10.61 -17.32 5.60
CA LYS A 47 10.82 -17.50 7.05
C LYS A 47 10.63 -16.23 7.87
N MET A 48 11.42 -15.20 7.59
CA MET A 48 11.50 -14.00 8.44
C MET A 48 10.70 -12.79 7.91
N GLY A 49 9.96 -12.95 6.81
CA GLY A 49 9.11 -11.91 6.25
C GLY A 49 9.87 -10.82 5.47
N ILE A 50 9.13 -9.78 5.08
CA ILE A 50 9.62 -8.61 4.35
C ILE A 50 9.46 -7.40 5.26
N THR A 51 10.48 -6.55 5.31
CA THR A 51 10.44 -5.31 6.08
C THR A 51 10.87 -4.14 5.22
N ILE A 52 10.11 -3.05 5.25
CA ILE A 52 10.35 -1.84 4.47
C ILE A 52 10.34 -0.66 5.44
N PHE A 53 11.45 0.07 5.54
CA PHE A 53 11.61 1.19 6.45
C PHE A 53 12.08 2.44 5.69
N ALA A 54 11.50 3.58 6.03
CA ALA A 54 12.02 4.89 5.68
C ALA A 54 12.31 5.65 6.98
N ALA A 55 13.58 5.94 7.27
CA ALA A 55 13.95 6.70 8.47
C ALA A 55 13.45 8.15 8.42
N GLN A 56 13.42 8.71 7.21
CA GLN A 56 12.84 10.02 6.90
C GLN A 56 12.21 9.94 5.50
N GLY A 57 11.24 10.81 5.24
CA GLY A 57 10.53 10.86 3.97
C GLY A 57 9.30 9.94 3.91
N LYS A 58 8.51 10.13 2.86
CA LYS A 58 7.25 9.42 2.61
C LYS A 58 7.51 8.02 2.07
N VAL A 59 6.79 7.02 2.59
CA VAL A 59 6.56 5.75 1.89
C VAL A 59 5.29 5.90 1.07
N ASP A 60 5.39 5.67 -0.24
CA ASP A 60 4.28 5.80 -1.17
C ASP A 60 4.08 4.47 -1.91
N ILE A 61 2.88 3.92 -1.86
CA ILE A 61 2.52 2.64 -2.49
C ILE A 61 1.24 2.87 -3.27
N GLN A 62 1.30 2.67 -4.58
CA GLN A 62 0.19 2.94 -5.49
C GLN A 62 0.05 1.83 -6.52
N ALA A 63 -1.19 1.40 -6.75
CA ALA A 63 -1.59 0.68 -7.94
C ALA A 63 -2.36 1.67 -8.83
N GLN A 64 -1.69 2.24 -9.84
CA GLN A 64 -2.22 3.39 -10.58
C GLN A 64 -3.41 3.04 -11.48
N ASN A 65 -3.43 1.80 -11.99
CA ASN A 65 -4.44 1.33 -12.94
C ASN A 65 -5.09 0.00 -12.52
N ASP A 66 -4.80 -0.50 -11.31
CA ASP A 66 -5.26 -1.82 -10.85
C ASP A 66 -5.46 -1.82 -9.31
N GLU A 67 -5.78 -2.98 -8.75
CA GLU A 67 -6.07 -3.15 -7.32
C GLU A 67 -4.81 -3.12 -6.44
N LEU A 68 -4.92 -2.43 -5.29
CA LEU A 68 -4.01 -2.59 -4.17
C LEU A 68 -4.61 -3.60 -3.16
N HIS A 69 -4.00 -4.78 -3.05
CA HIS A 69 -4.46 -5.83 -2.14
C HIS A 69 -3.46 -6.06 -0.99
N LEU A 70 -3.93 -5.95 0.26
CA LEU A 70 -3.14 -6.17 1.48
C LEU A 70 -3.86 -7.19 2.37
N THR A 71 -3.22 -8.32 2.65
CA THR A 71 -3.80 -9.39 3.47
C THR A 71 -2.79 -9.95 4.46
N GLY A 72 -3.25 -10.20 5.68
CA GLY A 72 -2.51 -10.94 6.70
C GLY A 72 -3.37 -12.07 7.25
N ASN A 73 -2.76 -13.25 7.47
CA ASN A 73 -3.45 -14.39 8.09
C ASN A 73 -3.76 -14.16 9.58
N LYS A 74 -2.99 -13.28 10.23
CA LYS A 74 -3.20 -12.88 11.63
C LYS A 74 -3.73 -11.45 11.66
N HIS A 75 -3.04 -10.56 12.35
CA HIS A 75 -3.44 -9.17 12.50
C HIS A 75 -2.92 -8.32 11.34
N VAL A 76 -3.74 -7.38 10.91
CA VAL A 76 -3.35 -6.26 10.06
C VAL A 76 -3.57 -4.98 10.86
N THR A 77 -2.55 -4.14 10.96
CA THR A 77 -2.59 -2.92 11.76
C THR A 77 -2.20 -1.74 10.89
N LEU A 78 -3.07 -0.72 10.84
CA LEU A 78 -2.81 0.57 10.24
C LEU A 78 -2.85 1.62 11.36
N THR A 79 -1.75 2.34 11.57
CA THR A 79 -1.62 3.24 12.72
C THR A 79 -0.83 4.49 12.34
N SER A 80 -1.32 5.64 12.79
CA SER A 80 -0.61 6.91 12.80
C SER A 80 -0.37 7.30 14.26
N VAL A 81 0.88 7.62 14.61
CA VAL A 81 1.26 7.87 16.03
C VAL A 81 0.97 9.31 16.43
N ASN A 82 1.27 10.27 15.56
CA ASN A 82 1.26 11.70 15.89
C ASN A 82 0.16 12.49 15.15
N HIS A 83 -0.45 11.91 14.12
CA HIS A 83 -1.39 12.58 13.25
C HIS A 83 -2.60 11.68 12.97
N GLU A 84 -3.13 11.72 11.75
CA GLU A 84 -4.37 11.05 11.37
C GLU A 84 -4.14 9.81 10.51
N VAL A 85 -5.17 8.98 10.42
CA VAL A 85 -5.31 7.90 9.42
C VAL A 85 -6.52 8.25 8.55
N THR A 86 -6.29 8.49 7.27
CA THR A 86 -7.34 8.85 6.31
C THR A 86 -7.58 7.70 5.35
N VAL A 87 -8.82 7.22 5.28
CA VAL A 87 -9.25 6.19 4.34
C VAL A 87 -10.41 6.76 3.52
N SER A 88 -10.20 6.91 2.22
CA SER A 88 -11.15 7.55 1.31
C SER A 88 -11.44 6.66 0.11
N ALA A 89 -12.69 6.65 -0.34
CA ALA A 89 -13.12 5.98 -1.57
C ALA A 89 -14.13 6.85 -2.30
N SER A 90 -14.11 6.85 -3.63
CA SER A 90 -15.04 7.63 -4.46
C SER A 90 -16.42 6.99 -4.59
N LYS A 91 -16.50 5.65 -4.51
CA LYS A 91 -17.74 4.89 -4.72
C LYS A 91 -18.33 4.30 -3.46
N LYS A 92 -17.53 3.55 -2.69
CA LYS A 92 -18.01 2.76 -1.55
C LYS A 92 -16.86 2.39 -0.61
N LEU A 93 -17.09 2.48 0.70
CA LEU A 93 -16.20 2.00 1.73
C LEU A 93 -16.92 0.98 2.62
N ASN A 94 -16.31 -0.20 2.80
CA ASN A 94 -16.86 -1.29 3.60
C ASN A 94 -15.92 -1.62 4.75
N LEU A 95 -16.44 -1.62 5.97
CA LEU A 95 -15.77 -2.15 7.15
C LEU A 95 -16.58 -3.36 7.64
N ILE A 96 -16.06 -4.56 7.42
CA ILE A 96 -16.82 -5.82 7.61
C ILE A 96 -16.14 -6.64 8.70
N CYS A 97 -16.95 -7.18 9.62
CA CYS A 97 -16.52 -8.10 10.66
C CYS A 97 -17.58 -9.19 10.85
N GLY A 98 -17.33 -10.37 10.29
CA GLY A 98 -18.31 -11.47 10.29
C GLY A 98 -19.64 -11.02 9.70
N ASN A 99 -20.72 -11.12 10.48
CA ASN A 99 -22.08 -10.74 10.06
C ASN A 99 -22.42 -9.27 10.32
N SER A 100 -21.44 -8.44 10.73
CA SER A 100 -21.65 -7.00 10.96
C SER A 100 -20.84 -6.18 9.96
N ALA A 101 -21.37 -5.04 9.55
CA ALA A 101 -20.71 -4.13 8.61
C ALA A 101 -21.07 -2.65 8.84
N ILE A 102 -20.12 -1.78 8.50
CA ILE A 102 -20.34 -0.36 8.28
C ILE A 102 -20.09 -0.09 6.81
N VAL A 103 -21.10 0.45 6.12
CA VAL A 103 -21.03 0.75 4.69
C VAL A 103 -21.23 2.24 4.48
N ILE A 104 -20.27 2.91 3.85
CA ILE A 104 -20.31 4.33 3.51
C ILE A 104 -20.38 4.48 1.99
N GLN A 105 -21.39 5.21 1.52
CA GLN A 105 -21.67 5.46 0.11
C GLN A 105 -22.23 6.90 -0.07
N PRO A 106 -22.32 7.42 -1.31
CA PRO A 106 -22.90 8.75 -1.56
C PRO A 106 -24.36 8.89 -1.12
N ASP A 107 -25.10 7.78 -0.96
CA ASP A 107 -26.49 7.76 -0.46
C ASP A 107 -26.58 7.81 1.08
N GLY A 108 -25.45 7.66 1.79
CA GLY A 108 -25.39 7.73 3.25
C GLY A 108 -24.53 6.64 3.90
N ILE A 109 -24.75 6.43 5.20
CA ILE A 109 -24.03 5.46 6.04
C ILE A 109 -25.02 4.39 6.52
N LYS A 110 -24.66 3.11 6.36
CA LYS A 110 -25.45 1.96 6.80
C LYS A 110 -24.69 1.19 7.88
N LEU A 111 -25.32 1.04 9.04
CA LEU A 111 -24.87 0.17 10.14
C LEU A 111 -25.66 -1.13 10.05
N ILE A 112 -24.99 -2.24 9.80
CA ILE A 112 -25.61 -3.56 9.59
C ILE A 112 -25.09 -4.49 10.69
N SER A 113 -25.99 -5.06 11.49
CA SER A 113 -25.64 -6.10 12.47
C SER A 113 -26.87 -6.95 12.80
N PRO A 114 -26.72 -8.27 13.02
CA PRO A 114 -27.81 -9.12 13.53
C PRO A 114 -28.06 -8.93 15.05
N GLY A 115 -27.17 -8.24 15.76
CA GLY A 115 -27.29 -7.97 17.20
C GLY A 115 -27.45 -6.48 17.51
N ASP A 116 -27.40 -6.17 18.81
CA ASP A 116 -27.55 -4.79 19.29
C ASP A 116 -26.33 -3.92 18.94
N ALA A 117 -26.59 -2.72 18.41
CA ALA A 117 -25.60 -1.64 18.36
C ALA A 117 -25.67 -0.83 19.66
N LYS A 118 -24.65 -0.95 20.51
CA LYS A 118 -24.59 -0.25 21.81
C LYS A 118 -23.77 1.03 21.70
N ALA A 119 -24.40 2.18 21.97
CA ALA A 119 -23.73 3.47 22.07
C ALA A 119 -23.55 3.85 23.54
N LEU A 120 -22.35 3.67 24.08
CA LEU A 120 -21.99 4.08 25.44
C LEU A 120 -21.33 5.46 25.37
N THR A 121 -22.14 6.52 25.42
CA THR A 121 -21.66 7.91 25.24
C THR A 121 -22.37 8.87 26.19
N ALA A 122 -21.69 9.98 26.53
CA ALA A 122 -22.28 11.07 27.28
C ALA A 122 -23.35 11.85 26.48
N SER A 123 -23.29 11.83 25.15
CA SER A 123 -24.31 12.44 24.28
C SER A 123 -24.35 11.79 22.89
N PHE A 124 -25.54 11.76 22.29
CA PHE A 124 -25.77 11.32 20.92
C PHE A 124 -26.81 12.25 20.27
N ASN A 125 -26.35 13.18 19.44
CA ASN A 125 -27.22 14.18 18.81
C ASN A 125 -27.44 13.82 17.34
N VAL A 126 -28.68 13.66 16.95
CA VAL A 126 -29.07 13.55 15.54
C VAL A 126 -29.45 14.95 15.06
N ILE A 127 -28.50 15.61 14.41
CA ILE A 127 -28.70 16.92 13.79
C ILE A 127 -29.02 16.75 12.29
N GLY A 128 -29.63 17.77 11.69
CA GLY A 128 -29.95 17.77 10.25
C GLY A 128 -28.73 17.51 9.36
N PRO A 129 -28.94 17.13 8.10
CA PRO A 129 -27.86 16.77 7.19
C PRO A 129 -26.89 17.94 6.97
N SER A 130 -25.60 17.63 6.88
CA SER A 130 -24.56 18.55 6.43
C SER A 130 -23.89 17.97 5.20
N ASN A 131 -23.56 18.83 4.24
CA ASN A 131 -22.83 18.42 3.05
C ASN A 131 -21.35 18.29 3.37
N PHE A 132 -20.75 17.14 3.07
CA PHE A 132 -19.31 16.92 3.13
C PHE A 132 -18.80 16.58 1.74
N LYS A 133 -17.86 17.37 1.21
CA LYS A 133 -17.21 17.10 -0.07
C LYS A 133 -15.85 16.47 0.19
N ALA A 134 -15.76 15.15 0.03
CA ALA A 134 -14.51 14.43 0.16
C ALA A 134 -13.56 14.78 -1.00
N SER A 135 -12.30 15.12 -0.70
CA SER A 135 -11.22 15.13 -1.68
C SER A 135 -10.63 13.72 -1.74
N VAL A 136 -11.01 12.93 -2.75
CA VAL A 136 -10.35 11.65 -3.01
C VAL A 136 -9.01 11.95 -3.69
N PRO A 137 -7.89 11.36 -3.25
CA PRO A 137 -6.61 11.54 -3.93
C PRO A 137 -6.72 11.14 -5.40
N GLU A 138 -6.35 12.04 -6.30
CA GLU A 138 -6.22 11.73 -7.72
C GLU A 138 -4.92 10.96 -7.94
N LEU A 139 -5.03 9.77 -8.51
CA LEU A 139 -3.87 9.05 -9.01
C LEU A 139 -3.33 9.79 -10.25
N PRO A 140 -2.01 9.92 -10.42
CA PRO A 140 -1.45 10.49 -11.63
C PRO A 140 -1.91 9.69 -12.86
N ALA A 141 -2.13 10.37 -13.99
CA ALA A 141 -2.44 9.71 -15.26
C ALA A 141 -1.32 8.70 -15.56
N GLY A 142 -1.68 7.43 -15.75
CA GLY A 142 -0.74 6.31 -15.80
C GLY A 142 0.44 6.57 -16.75
N ALA A 143 1.66 6.47 -16.23
CA ALA A 143 2.85 6.47 -17.07
C ALA A 143 2.91 5.13 -17.81
N SER A 144 2.64 5.13 -19.12
CA SER A 144 2.97 3.99 -19.97
C SER A 144 4.49 3.91 -20.09
N CYS A 145 5.09 2.82 -19.61
CA CYS A 145 6.42 2.44 -20.03
C CYS A 145 6.25 1.75 -21.39
N GLU A 146 6.22 2.54 -22.48
CA GLU A 146 6.18 1.98 -23.82
C GLU A 146 7.54 1.34 -24.12
N GLU A 147 7.60 0.01 -24.21
CA GLU A 147 8.67 -0.67 -24.93
C GLU A 147 8.55 -0.28 -26.40
N GLN A 148 9.39 0.65 -26.86
CA GLN A 148 9.62 0.84 -28.29
C GLN A 148 10.38 -0.40 -28.79
N LEU A 149 9.65 -1.30 -29.45
CA LEU A 149 10.19 -2.34 -30.33
C LEU A 149 10.88 -1.72 -31.55
#